data_AF-A0A822FDP0-F1
#
_entry.id   AF-A0A822FDP0-F1
#
_cell.length_a   1.000
_cell.length_b   1.000
_cell.length_c   1.000
_cell.angle_alpha   90.00
_cell.angle_beta   90.00
_cell.angle_gamma   90.00
#
_symmetry.space_group_name_H-M   'P 1'
#
loop_
_entity.id
_entity.type
_entity.pdbx_description
1 polymer ?
#
loop_
_entity_poly.entity_id
_entity_poly.type
_entity_poly.pdbx_seq_one_letter_code
_entity_poly.pdbx_strand_id
1 'polypeptide(L)'
;HNIIYFISFIAEKLLPHGFPLGAKRLCLDTNYFETFNRNNVTLIDLRQEPIDEITPTGIRIGDKTYEIDDIVFATGFDAFTGALFKIDIRGRAGKTLRDKWTDGPSTYLGLMTFDFPNLFIMTGLGSPTVFANAPLCIEQNVDWITDCLVYLRTNHHETIEPNIEAENDWSKYVNAVANFTLFSKADSWFNGANIEGKPKIF
;
A
#
# COMPACT_ATOMS: atom_id res chain seq x y z
N HIS A 1 24.92 -36.41 3.31
CA HIS A 1 25.46 -35.52 2.27
C HIS A 1 24.36 -34.78 1.50
N ASN A 2 23.25 -35.40 1.08
CA ASN A 2 22.18 -34.71 0.32
C ASN A 2 21.27 -33.74 1.11
N ILE A 3 21.14 -33.88 2.44
CA ILE A 3 20.26 -33.01 3.25
C ILE A 3 20.81 -31.58 3.35
N ILE A 4 22.13 -31.42 3.48
CA ILE A 4 22.77 -30.10 3.62
C ILE A 4 22.64 -29.29 2.31
N TYR A 5 22.79 -29.95 1.15
CA TYR A 5 22.62 -29.29 -0.15
C TYR A 5 21.15 -28.91 -0.44
N PHE A 6 20.18 -29.73 -0.03
CA PHE A 6 18.75 -29.42 -0.24
C PHE A 6 18.28 -28.25 0.62
N ILE A 7 18.72 -28.18 1.88
CA ILE A 7 18.48 -27.04 2.78
C ILE A 7 19.07 -25.76 2.16
N SER A 8 20.23 -25.85 1.51
CA SER A 8 20.87 -24.70 0.86
C SER A 8 20.08 -24.12 -0.32
N PHE A 9 19.37 -24.93 -1.12
CA PHE A 9 18.66 -24.45 -2.31
C PHE A 9 17.35 -23.72 -1.97
N ILE A 10 16.57 -24.29 -1.04
CA ILE A 10 15.34 -23.64 -0.57
C ILE A 10 15.66 -22.35 0.18
N ALA A 11 16.71 -22.36 1.02
CA ALA A 11 17.15 -21.16 1.73
C ALA A 11 17.49 -20.02 0.77
N GLU A 12 18.22 -20.28 -0.32
CA GLU A 12 18.57 -19.26 -1.32
C GLU A 12 17.32 -18.65 -1.97
N LYS A 13 16.34 -19.47 -2.34
CA LYS A 13 15.07 -18.99 -2.93
C LYS A 13 14.27 -18.07 -2.01
N LEU A 14 14.38 -18.29 -0.70
CA LEU A 14 13.68 -17.51 0.34
C LEU A 14 14.35 -16.17 0.63
N LEU A 15 15.60 -15.95 0.18
CA LEU A 15 16.27 -14.67 0.38
C LEU A 15 15.64 -13.58 -0.51
N PRO A 16 15.28 -12.43 0.06
CA PRO A 16 14.81 -11.30 -0.72
C PRO A 16 15.99 -10.69 -1.50
N HIS A 17 15.77 -10.43 -2.79
CA HIS A 17 16.72 -9.75 -3.67
C HIS A 17 16.06 -8.53 -4.33
N GLY A 18 16.89 -7.60 -4.81
CA GLY A 18 16.45 -6.49 -5.66
C GLY A 18 15.89 -5.26 -4.94
N PHE A 19 15.91 -5.23 -3.60
CA PHE A 19 15.56 -4.03 -2.83
C PHE A 19 16.30 -3.96 -1.48
N PRO A 20 16.52 -2.76 -0.90
CA PRO A 20 17.17 -2.62 0.40
C PRO A 20 16.33 -3.17 1.56
N LEU A 21 16.97 -3.72 2.59
CA LEU A 21 16.30 -4.10 3.83
C LEU A 21 15.59 -2.89 4.43
N GLY A 22 14.33 -3.06 4.83
CA GLY A 22 13.49 -2.00 5.40
C GLY A 22 12.86 -1.04 4.38
N ALA A 23 13.19 -1.14 3.08
CA ALA A 23 12.52 -0.35 2.04
C ALA A 23 11.07 -0.81 1.77
N LYS A 24 10.71 -2.01 2.24
CA LYS A 24 9.34 -2.52 2.33
C LYS A 24 9.00 -2.77 3.80
N ARG A 25 7.71 -2.80 4.15
CA ARG A 25 7.28 -3.14 5.52
C ARG A 25 7.84 -4.50 5.92
N LEU A 26 8.55 -4.55 7.04
CA LEU A 26 9.03 -5.80 7.61
C LEU A 26 7.84 -6.67 8.01
N CYS A 27 7.88 -7.93 7.59
CA CYS A 27 6.95 -8.93 8.07
C CYS A 27 7.51 -9.52 9.37
N LEU A 28 6.66 -9.64 10.38
CA LEU A 28 6.94 -10.45 11.54
C LEU A 28 6.30 -11.81 11.31
N ASP A 29 7.09 -12.86 11.43
CA ASP A 29 6.60 -14.22 11.26
C ASP A 29 6.75 -15.04 12.55
N THR A 30 6.18 -16.23 12.51
CA THR A 30 6.40 -17.24 13.53
C THR A 30 6.59 -18.57 12.81
N ASN A 31 7.82 -19.09 12.83
CA ASN A 31 8.22 -20.34 12.21
C ASN A 31 8.04 -20.37 10.67
N TYR A 32 8.07 -19.23 9.97
CA TYR A 32 7.85 -19.21 8.51
C TYR A 32 8.96 -19.94 7.76
N PHE A 33 10.23 -19.70 8.11
CA PHE A 33 11.35 -20.37 7.47
C PHE A 33 11.40 -21.86 7.84
N GLU A 34 11.12 -22.21 9.08
CA GLU A 34 11.08 -23.58 9.59
C GLU A 34 9.98 -24.42 8.92
N THR A 35 8.90 -23.79 8.48
CA THR A 35 7.79 -24.45 7.77
C THR A 35 8.28 -25.15 6.51
N PHE A 36 9.29 -24.60 5.81
CA PHE A 36 9.85 -25.19 4.60
C PHE A 36 10.75 -26.41 4.85
N ASN A 37 11.09 -26.73 6.11
CA ASN A 37 11.80 -27.97 6.44
C ASN A 37 10.87 -29.19 6.51
N ARG A 38 9.55 -28.98 6.45
CA ARG A 38 8.56 -30.07 6.53
C ARG A 38 8.43 -30.78 5.18
N ASN A 39 8.26 -32.09 5.22
CA ASN A 39 8.08 -32.92 4.01
C ASN A 39 6.80 -32.62 3.22
N ASN A 40 5.82 -31.95 3.84
CA ASN A 40 4.52 -31.64 3.25
C ASN A 40 4.42 -30.20 2.72
N VAL A 41 5.55 -29.50 2.59
CA VAL A 41 5.61 -28.11 2.11
C VAL A 41 6.51 -28.07 0.89
N THR A 42 6.02 -27.44 -0.19
CA THR A 42 6.78 -27.22 -1.42
C THR A 42 6.81 -25.73 -1.73
N LEU A 43 8.00 -25.20 -2.01
CA LEU A 43 8.20 -23.83 -2.45
C LEU A 43 8.40 -23.79 -3.97
N ILE A 44 7.59 -23.01 -4.67
CA ILE A 44 7.71 -22.77 -6.11
C ILE A 44 8.12 -21.30 -6.32
N ASP A 45 9.19 -21.05 -7.08
CA ASP A 45 9.68 -19.69 -7.36
C ASP A 45 9.08 -19.18 -8.67
N LEU A 46 8.01 -18.39 -8.56
CA LEU A 46 7.26 -17.89 -9.70
C LEU A 46 8.03 -16.90 -10.60
N ARG A 47 9.21 -16.42 -10.17
CA ARG A 47 10.10 -15.63 -11.04
C ARG A 47 10.76 -16.48 -12.11
N GLN A 48 10.95 -17.76 -11.82
CA GLN A 48 11.54 -18.75 -12.73
C GLN A 48 10.46 -19.58 -13.42
N GLU A 49 9.37 -19.84 -12.71
CA GLU A 49 8.28 -20.72 -13.12
C GLU A 49 6.93 -19.98 -12.99
N PRO A 50 6.60 -19.04 -13.89
CA PRO A 50 5.37 -18.25 -13.79
C PRO A 50 4.11 -19.11 -13.90
N ILE A 51 3.02 -18.66 -13.27
CA ILE A 51 1.70 -19.31 -13.41
C ILE A 51 1.14 -19.01 -14.79
N ASP A 52 0.75 -20.06 -15.53
CA ASP A 52 0.09 -19.90 -16.83
C ASP A 52 -1.42 -19.73 -16.68
N GLU A 53 -2.06 -20.61 -15.88
CA GLU A 53 -3.49 -20.53 -15.59
C GLU A 53 -3.86 -21.28 -14.30
N ILE A 54 -4.99 -20.88 -13.73
CA ILE A 54 -5.72 -21.69 -12.75
C ILE A 54 -6.67 -22.61 -13.54
N THR A 55 -6.56 -23.91 -13.34
CA THR A 55 -7.41 -24.94 -13.98
C THR A 55 -8.51 -25.38 -13.01
N PRO A 56 -9.53 -26.13 -13.47
CA PRO A 56 -10.54 -26.70 -12.57
C PRO A 56 -9.99 -27.65 -11.51
N THR A 57 -8.79 -28.20 -11.70
CA THR A 57 -8.16 -29.18 -10.80
C THR A 57 -6.91 -28.65 -10.10
N GLY A 58 -6.43 -27.44 -10.42
CA GLY A 58 -5.30 -26.84 -9.74
C GLY A 58 -4.61 -25.70 -10.50
N ILE A 59 -3.27 -25.65 -10.45
CA ILE A 59 -2.48 -24.55 -11.02
C ILE A 59 -1.49 -25.09 -12.06
N ARG A 60 -1.55 -24.57 -13.30
CA ARG A 60 -0.61 -24.93 -14.37
C ARG A 60 0.60 -24.00 -14.37
N ILE A 61 1.77 -24.62 -14.45
CA ILE A 61 3.09 -23.98 -14.52
C ILE A 61 3.93 -24.79 -15.52
N GLY A 62 4.13 -24.22 -16.71
CA GLY A 62 4.71 -24.91 -17.86
C GLY A 62 3.91 -26.17 -18.23
N ASP A 63 4.63 -27.27 -18.41
CA ASP A 63 4.03 -28.57 -18.74
C ASP A 63 3.47 -29.33 -17.53
N LYS A 64 3.50 -28.74 -16.33
CA LYS A 64 3.06 -29.37 -15.08
C LYS A 64 1.80 -28.72 -14.54
N THR A 65 0.86 -29.55 -14.10
CA THR A 65 -0.29 -29.12 -13.29
C THR A 65 -0.08 -29.57 -11.85
N TYR A 66 -0.16 -28.63 -10.93
CA TYR A 66 -0.19 -28.90 -9.49
C TYR A 66 -1.64 -29.04 -9.07
N GLU A 67 -2.09 -30.29 -8.90
CA GLU A 67 -3.44 -30.57 -8.40
C GLU A 67 -3.57 -30.12 -6.94
N ILE A 68 -4.65 -29.41 -6.63
CA ILE A 68 -4.94 -28.86 -5.31
C ILE A 68 -6.44 -28.85 -5.06
N ASP A 69 -6.83 -29.04 -3.81
CA ASP A 69 -8.23 -28.98 -3.39
C ASP A 69 -8.68 -27.54 -3.11
N ASP A 70 -7.78 -26.70 -2.61
CA ASP A 70 -8.05 -25.32 -2.17
C ASP A 70 -6.97 -24.33 -2.64
N ILE A 71 -7.38 -23.09 -2.92
CA ILE A 71 -6.50 -21.96 -3.27
C ILE A 71 -6.68 -20.84 -2.25
N VAL A 72 -5.58 -20.35 -1.69
CA VAL A 72 -5.55 -19.18 -0.80
C VAL A 72 -4.88 -18.00 -1.48
N PHE A 73 -5.63 -16.92 -1.74
CA PHE A 73 -5.10 -15.68 -2.31
C PHE A 73 -4.49 -14.78 -1.24
N ALA A 74 -3.17 -14.87 -1.05
CA ALA A 74 -2.38 -13.98 -0.18
C ALA A 74 -1.70 -12.86 -0.98
N THR A 75 -2.41 -12.23 -1.92
CA THR A 75 -1.86 -11.31 -2.94
C THR A 75 -1.79 -9.83 -2.52
N GLY A 76 -2.06 -9.52 -1.25
CA GLY A 76 -2.00 -8.16 -0.71
C GLY A 76 -3.27 -7.33 -0.95
N PHE A 77 -3.12 -6.00 -0.98
CA PHE A 77 -4.25 -5.04 -0.97
C PHE A 77 -3.99 -3.84 -1.89
N ASP A 78 -5.04 -3.26 -2.48
CA ASP A 78 -4.97 -1.90 -3.04
C ASP A 78 -5.00 -0.88 -1.89
N ALA A 79 -3.81 -0.47 -1.46
CA ALA A 79 -3.64 0.38 -0.31
C ALA A 79 -4.11 1.82 -0.58
N PHE A 80 -4.73 2.41 0.47
CA PHE A 80 -5.21 3.79 0.57
C PHE A 80 -6.36 4.18 -0.37
N THR A 81 -6.18 4.08 -1.68
CA THR A 81 -7.18 4.55 -2.66
C THR A 81 -8.30 3.54 -2.89
N GLY A 82 -8.05 2.24 -2.71
CA GLY A 82 -9.00 1.18 -3.08
C GLY A 82 -10.35 1.28 -2.36
N ALA A 83 -10.36 1.72 -1.10
CA ALA A 83 -11.60 1.95 -0.36
C ALA A 83 -12.31 3.24 -0.80
N LEU A 84 -11.56 4.34 -0.95
CA LEU A 84 -12.10 5.63 -1.36
C LEU A 84 -12.73 5.58 -2.76
N PHE A 85 -12.08 4.89 -3.70
CA PHE A 85 -12.56 4.79 -5.08
C PHE A 85 -13.79 3.89 -5.24
N LYS A 86 -14.17 3.10 -4.24
CA LYS A 86 -15.46 2.37 -4.23
C LYS A 86 -16.66 3.27 -3.90
N ILE A 87 -16.40 4.50 -3.45
CA ILE A 87 -17.42 5.50 -3.14
C ILE A 87 -17.43 6.54 -4.27
N ASP A 88 -18.62 6.93 -4.75
CA ASP A 88 -18.77 8.03 -5.72
C ASP A 88 -18.64 9.40 -5.00
N ILE A 89 -17.42 9.74 -4.59
CA ILE A 89 -17.10 11.01 -3.92
C ILE A 89 -16.96 12.10 -4.98
N ARG A 90 -17.79 13.15 -4.88
CA ARG A 90 -17.80 14.28 -5.82
C ARG A 90 -17.55 15.60 -5.11
N GLY A 91 -16.64 16.39 -5.67
CA GLY A 91 -16.27 17.71 -5.20
C GLY A 91 -16.94 18.82 -6.01
N ARG A 92 -16.27 19.98 -6.08
CA ARG A 92 -16.70 21.14 -6.87
C ARG A 92 -16.91 20.78 -8.34
N ALA A 93 -17.90 21.42 -8.96
CA ALA A 93 -18.28 21.19 -10.35
C ALA A 93 -18.57 19.70 -10.73
N GLY A 94 -18.86 18.84 -9.75
CA GLY A 94 -19.14 17.42 -9.98
C GLY A 94 -17.92 16.57 -10.29
N LYS A 95 -16.71 17.09 -10.14
CA LYS A 95 -15.45 16.34 -10.35
C LYS A 95 -15.36 15.20 -9.34
N THR A 96 -15.11 13.98 -9.80
CA THR A 96 -14.97 12.83 -8.90
C THR A 96 -13.57 12.79 -8.29
N LEU A 97 -13.45 12.26 -7.07
CA LEU A 97 -12.14 12.09 -6.42
C LEU A 97 -11.24 11.16 -7.23
N ARG A 98 -11.84 10.14 -7.85
CA ARG A 98 -11.16 9.22 -8.75
C ARG A 98 -10.51 9.96 -9.92
N ASP A 99 -11.26 10.83 -10.60
CA ASP A 99 -10.73 11.61 -11.73
C ASP A 99 -9.60 12.55 -11.29
N LYS A 100 -9.75 13.19 -10.12
CA LYS A 100 -8.71 14.08 -9.57
C LYS A 100 -7.39 13.32 -9.34
N TRP A 101 -7.46 12.08 -8.84
CA TRP A 101 -6.28 11.29 -8.44
C TRP A 101 -5.81 10.30 -9.51
N THR A 102 -6.17 10.52 -10.78
CA THR A 102 -5.72 9.67 -11.91
C THR A 102 -4.18 9.61 -11.99
N ASP A 103 -3.50 10.73 -11.76
CA ASP A 103 -2.03 10.82 -11.76
C ASP A 103 -1.41 10.56 -10.38
N GLY A 104 -2.25 10.16 -9.42
CA GLY A 104 -1.87 9.79 -8.08
C GLY A 104 -2.55 10.66 -7.02
N PRO A 105 -2.69 10.16 -5.78
CA PRO A 105 -3.29 10.92 -4.70
C PRO A 105 -2.49 12.16 -4.32
N SER A 106 -3.19 13.28 -4.16
CA SER A 106 -2.60 14.53 -3.68
C SER A 106 -3.49 15.12 -2.59
N THR A 107 -2.85 15.51 -1.50
CA THR A 107 -3.50 15.95 -0.26
C THR A 107 -2.70 17.08 0.37
N TYR A 108 -3.37 17.87 1.20
CA TYR A 108 -2.72 18.73 2.18
C TYR A 108 -2.70 18.04 3.54
N LEU A 109 -1.50 17.89 4.11
CA LEU A 109 -1.24 17.23 5.41
C LEU A 109 -1.71 15.76 5.48
N GLY A 110 -2.09 15.16 4.36
CA GLY A 110 -2.75 13.84 4.33
C GLY A 110 -4.20 13.84 4.81
N LEU A 111 -4.79 15.01 5.07
CA LEU A 111 -6.11 15.14 5.69
C LEU A 111 -7.18 15.66 4.73
N MET A 112 -6.82 16.53 3.80
CA MET A 112 -7.77 17.20 2.92
C MET A 112 -7.25 17.27 1.49
N THR A 113 -8.13 17.54 0.53
CA THR A 113 -7.75 17.68 -0.87
C THR A 113 -8.54 18.83 -1.54
N PHE A 114 -7.86 19.66 -2.32
CA PHE A 114 -8.43 20.81 -3.04
C PHE A 114 -9.59 20.38 -3.97
N ASP A 115 -10.60 21.23 -4.18
CA ASP A 115 -11.89 20.95 -4.83
C ASP A 115 -12.85 20.03 -4.04
N PHE A 116 -12.47 19.55 -2.85
CA PHE A 116 -13.32 18.73 -1.98
C PHE A 116 -13.49 19.39 -0.60
N PRO A 117 -14.22 20.51 -0.52
CA PRO A 117 -14.41 21.23 0.74
C PRO A 117 -15.11 20.35 1.79
N ASN A 118 -14.75 20.55 3.06
CA ASN A 118 -15.28 19.82 4.22
C ASN A 118 -15.09 18.29 4.18
N LEU A 119 -14.33 17.75 3.22
CA LEU A 119 -13.93 16.35 3.20
C LEU A 119 -12.63 16.17 4.00
N PHE A 120 -12.68 15.33 5.03
CA PHE A 120 -11.51 14.88 5.77
C PHE A 120 -11.24 13.40 5.48
N ILE A 121 -9.98 13.08 5.22
CA ILE A 121 -9.49 11.73 4.98
C ILE A 121 -8.62 11.34 6.16
N MET A 122 -9.12 10.45 7.00
CA MET A 122 -8.35 9.95 8.13
C MET A 122 -7.22 9.03 7.65
N THR A 123 -6.03 9.24 8.19
CA THR A 123 -4.84 8.44 7.88
C THR A 123 -4.56 8.36 6.38
N GLY A 124 -4.84 9.45 5.65
CA GLY A 124 -4.69 9.54 4.21
C GLY A 124 -3.23 9.51 3.75
N LEU A 125 -3.06 9.34 2.44
CA LEU A 125 -1.75 9.45 1.77
C LEU A 125 -1.17 10.86 1.98
N GLY A 126 0.14 10.93 2.22
CA GLY A 126 0.82 12.17 2.61
C GLY A 126 0.84 12.42 4.12
N SER A 127 0.29 11.53 4.96
CA SER A 127 0.47 11.53 6.42
C SER A 127 1.33 10.33 6.88
N PRO A 128 1.81 10.28 8.13
CA PRO A 128 2.67 9.18 8.60
C PRO A 128 2.04 7.79 8.51
N THR A 129 0.71 7.69 8.64
CA THR A 129 -0.13 6.48 8.62
C THR A 129 0.59 5.17 8.94
N VAL A 130 1.05 4.44 7.92
CA VAL A 130 1.57 3.08 8.02
C VAL A 130 3.03 3.00 8.45
N PHE A 131 3.72 4.14 8.45
CA PHE A 131 5.09 4.30 8.92
C PHE A 131 5.15 4.59 10.43
N ALA A 132 4.00 4.78 11.07
CA ALA A 132 3.86 5.01 12.49
C ALA A 132 2.81 4.04 13.10
N ASN A 133 2.64 4.10 14.42
CA ASN A 133 1.65 3.28 15.10
C ASN A 133 0.23 3.76 14.74
N ALA A 134 -0.54 2.93 14.05
CA ALA A 134 -1.81 3.34 13.46
C ALA A 134 -2.81 3.94 14.47
N PRO A 135 -3.04 3.36 15.67
CA PRO A 135 -3.90 3.98 16.69
C PRO A 135 -3.47 5.40 17.07
N LEU A 136 -2.17 5.67 17.19
CA LEU A 136 -1.67 7.01 17.53
C LEU A 136 -1.93 8.01 16.40
N CYS A 137 -1.73 7.59 15.14
CA CYS A 137 -2.08 8.41 13.99
C CYS A 137 -3.58 8.71 13.93
N ILE A 138 -4.41 7.71 14.25
CA ILE A 138 -5.87 7.84 14.28
C ILE A 138 -6.28 8.83 15.38
N GLU A 139 -5.77 8.67 16.61
CA GLU A 139 -6.03 9.60 17.71
C GLU A 139 -5.66 11.04 17.34
N GLN A 140 -4.45 11.24 16.82
CA GLN A 140 -3.99 12.57 16.39
C GLN A 140 -4.88 13.17 15.30
N ASN A 141 -5.31 12.37 14.32
CA ASN A 141 -6.21 12.83 13.26
C ASN A 141 -7.60 13.18 13.82
N VAL A 142 -8.14 12.36 14.73
CA VAL A 142 -9.42 12.64 15.39
C VAL A 142 -9.34 13.95 16.15
N ASP A 143 -8.31 14.12 17.00
CA ASP A 143 -8.12 15.34 17.78
C ASP A 143 -8.03 16.57 16.87
N TRP A 144 -7.16 16.54 15.86
CA TRP A 144 -7.00 17.66 14.95
C TRP A 144 -8.29 18.00 14.18
N ILE A 145 -8.99 16.98 13.65
CA ILE A 145 -10.24 17.19 12.89
C ILE A 145 -11.31 17.74 13.83
N THR A 146 -11.44 17.21 15.05
CA THR A 146 -12.45 17.68 16.01
C THR A 146 -12.18 19.12 16.45
N ASP A 147 -10.94 19.47 16.77
CA ASP A 147 -10.53 20.84 17.09
C ASP A 147 -10.80 21.80 15.92
N CYS A 148 -10.49 21.36 14.68
CA CYS A 148 -10.80 22.12 13.48
C CYS A 148 -12.31 22.38 13.34
N LEU A 149 -13.15 21.35 13.50
CA LEU A 149 -14.60 21.48 13.43
C LEU A 149 -15.17 22.39 14.54
N VAL A 150 -14.61 22.33 15.75
CA VAL A 150 -14.96 23.24 16.86
C VAL A 150 -14.59 24.68 16.52
N TYR A 151 -13.41 24.90 15.94
CA TYR A 151 -12.96 26.22 15.49
C TYR A 151 -13.90 26.81 14.42
N LEU A 152 -14.23 26.02 13.39
CA LEU A 152 -15.16 26.46 12.32
C LEU A 152 -16.52 26.85 12.90
N ARG A 153 -17.08 26.01 13.79
CA ARG A 153 -18.36 26.28 14.44
C ARG A 153 -18.31 27.55 15.30
N THR A 154 -17.26 27.72 16.08
CA THR A 154 -17.10 28.86 17.00
C THR A 154 -16.93 30.18 16.26
N ASN A 155 -16.27 30.17 15.10
CA ASN A 155 -16.01 31.36 14.29
C ASN A 155 -17.00 31.55 13.13
N HIS A 156 -18.10 30.78 13.10
CA HIS A 156 -19.13 30.86 12.06
C HIS A 156 -18.59 30.65 10.63
N HIS A 157 -17.63 29.74 10.48
CA HIS A 157 -17.16 29.28 9.17
C HIS A 157 -17.90 28.01 8.74
N GLU A 158 -18.45 28.01 7.53
CA GLU A 158 -19.20 26.88 6.98
C GLU A 158 -18.36 25.98 6.08
N THR A 159 -17.19 26.45 5.64
CA THR A 159 -16.35 25.78 4.66
C THR A 159 -14.89 25.86 5.06
N ILE A 160 -14.20 24.73 4.99
CA ILE A 160 -12.74 24.63 5.00
C ILE A 160 -12.27 23.83 3.79
N GLU A 161 -11.19 24.27 3.20
CA GLU A 161 -10.58 23.67 2.02
C GLU A 161 -9.10 24.10 1.96
N PRO A 162 -8.16 23.21 1.62
CA PRO A 162 -6.78 23.63 1.39
C PRO A 162 -6.68 24.45 0.10
N ASN A 163 -5.74 25.40 0.05
CA ASN A 163 -5.35 26.02 -1.21
C ASN A 163 -4.62 24.99 -2.09
N ILE A 164 -4.76 25.11 -3.42
CA ILE A 164 -4.08 24.19 -4.36
C ILE A 164 -2.55 24.28 -4.23
N GLU A 165 -2.00 25.45 -3.92
CA GLU A 165 -0.57 25.65 -3.68
C GLU A 165 -0.11 24.87 -2.46
N ALA A 166 -0.91 24.88 -1.38
CA ALA A 166 -0.59 24.18 -0.14
C ALA A 166 -0.60 22.65 -0.32
N GLU A 167 -1.58 22.12 -1.07
CA GLU A 167 -1.62 20.71 -1.46
C GLU A 167 -0.39 20.33 -2.31
N ASN A 168 -0.09 21.12 -3.34
CA ASN A 168 1.06 20.86 -4.21
C ASN A 168 2.40 20.90 -3.47
N ASP A 169 2.59 21.89 -2.60
CA ASP A 169 3.83 22.04 -1.83
C ASP A 169 3.98 20.93 -0.79
N TRP A 170 2.86 20.46 -0.21
CA TRP A 170 2.88 19.28 0.65
C TRP A 170 3.30 18.02 -0.12
N SER A 171 2.71 17.75 -1.29
CA SER A 171 3.11 16.63 -2.13
C SER A 171 4.59 16.69 -2.51
N LYS A 172 5.11 17.86 -2.87
CA LYS A 172 6.55 18.04 -3.14
C LYS A 172 7.40 17.73 -1.91
N TYR A 173 7.00 18.23 -0.75
CA TYR A 173 7.71 18.00 0.51
C TYR A 173 7.76 16.51 0.88
N VAL A 174 6.62 15.82 0.83
CA VAL A 174 6.53 14.37 1.11
C VAL A 174 7.44 13.59 0.17
N ASN A 175 7.39 13.88 -1.14
CA ASN A 175 8.25 13.20 -2.12
C ASN A 175 9.74 13.51 -1.90
N ALA A 176 10.10 14.75 -1.54
CA ALA A 176 11.48 15.11 -1.22
C ALA A 176 12.01 14.34 0.00
N VAL A 177 11.21 14.24 1.07
CA VAL A 177 11.55 13.45 2.26
C VAL A 177 11.67 11.98 1.92
N ALA A 178 10.70 11.41 1.19
CA ALA A 178 10.74 10.00 0.78
C ALA A 178 11.98 9.67 -0.07
N ASN A 179 12.36 10.56 -0.99
CA ASN A 179 13.53 10.42 -1.86
C ASN A 179 14.87 10.48 -1.11
N PHE A 180 14.90 11.07 0.09
CA PHE A 180 16.06 11.03 0.98
C PHE A 180 16.22 9.68 1.71
N THR A 181 15.20 8.80 1.64
CA THR A 181 15.19 7.49 2.31
C THR A 181 15.31 6.32 1.33
N LEU A 182 15.50 5.12 1.88
CA LEU A 182 15.49 3.87 1.11
C LEU A 182 14.08 3.46 0.63
N PHE A 183 13.00 4.04 1.15
CA PHE A 183 11.63 3.72 0.71
C PHE A 183 11.43 4.02 -0.78
N SER A 184 12.09 5.07 -1.29
CA SER A 184 12.09 5.42 -2.73
C SER A 184 12.77 4.39 -3.64
N LYS A 185 13.51 3.43 -3.07
CA LYS A 185 14.33 2.46 -3.81
C LYS A 185 13.68 1.09 -3.98
N ALA A 186 12.42 0.93 -3.57
CA ALA A 186 11.69 -0.33 -3.69
C ALA A 186 10.28 -0.14 -4.25
N ASP A 187 9.89 -0.99 -5.18
CA ASP A 187 8.50 -1.14 -5.59
C ASP A 187 7.70 -1.80 -4.45
N SER A 188 6.73 -1.08 -3.90
CA SER A 188 5.94 -1.54 -2.76
C SER A 188 4.51 -1.01 -2.83
N TRP A 189 3.66 -1.46 -1.91
CA TRP A 189 2.32 -0.89 -1.79
C TRP A 189 2.33 0.54 -1.19
N PHE A 190 3.45 1.00 -0.62
CA PHE A 190 3.58 2.37 -0.13
C PHE A 190 3.50 3.39 -1.26
N ASN A 191 4.08 3.07 -2.41
CA ASN A 191 4.12 3.95 -3.57
C ASN A 191 3.17 3.51 -4.70
N GLY A 192 2.25 2.58 -4.43
CA GLY A 192 1.28 2.12 -5.43
C GLY A 192 1.80 1.14 -6.48
N ALA A 193 3.09 0.76 -6.46
CA ALA A 193 3.68 -0.14 -7.45
C ALA A 193 3.10 -1.57 -7.46
N ASN A 194 2.30 -1.93 -6.46
CA ASN A 194 1.66 -3.24 -6.36
C ASN A 194 0.36 -3.37 -7.18
N ILE A 195 -0.14 -2.28 -7.77
CA ILE A 195 -1.34 -2.27 -8.61
C ILE A 195 -0.93 -1.89 -10.03
N GLU A 196 -1.21 -2.77 -10.99
CA GLU A 196 -0.94 -2.52 -12.40
C GLU A 196 -1.67 -1.26 -12.89
N GLY A 197 -0.95 -0.39 -13.61
CA GLY A 197 -1.49 0.88 -14.12
C GLY A 197 -1.61 2.01 -13.10
N LYS A 198 -1.27 1.79 -11.82
CA LYS A 198 -1.31 2.84 -10.80
C LYS A 198 -0.03 3.71 -10.82
N PRO A 199 -0.14 5.04 -10.65
CA PRO A 199 1.00 5.93 -10.53
C PRO A 199 1.92 5.57 -9.35
N LYS A 200 3.23 5.70 -9.55
CA LYS A 200 4.24 5.45 -8.52
C LYS A 200 4.63 6.73 -7.79
N ILE A 201 3.96 7.06 -6.68
CA ILE A 201 4.19 8.30 -5.92
C ILE A 201 4.13 8.07 -4.40
N PHE A 202 4.79 8.94 -3.63
CA PHE A 202 4.65 9.03 -2.16
C PHE A 202 3.76 10.19 -1.75
#